data_AF-A0A9E3S8M2-F1
#
_entry.id   AF-A0A9E3S8M2-F1
#
_cell.length_a   1.000
_cell.length_b   1.000
_cell.length_c   1.000
_cell.angle_alpha   90.00
_cell.angle_beta   90.00
_cell.angle_gamma   90.00
#
_symmetry.space_group_name_H-M   'P 1'
#
loop_
_entity.id
_entity.type
_entity.pdbx_description
1 polymer ?
#
loop_
_entity_poly.entity_id
_entity_poly.type
_entity_poly.pdbx_seq_one_letter_code
_entity_poly.pdbx_strand_id
1 'polypeptide(L)'
;MSALLKAAGRNALRTGTILLIFALVATALLVFTFTRTQPTIERSQQAEKLARLDQVLPHSLYDNDLLASHLTVQPDDLLGTQQPSSIWVARRGTEVTAVALEAIAPDGYGGEIHLLVGIDVNAAVTGVRVTSHRETPGLGDYIDRSKSPWIEQFAGKSLTTPAAKHWKVVKDGGRFDARAGATITPRAVVKAVKSALDYFARHRTAIIAPPPALAKETQP
;
A
#
# COMPACT_ATOMS: atom_id res chain seq x y z
N MET A 1 70.11 3.89 -3.97
CA MET A 1 68.86 3.80 -3.18
C MET A 1 67.87 4.94 -3.47
N SER A 2 68.31 6.20 -3.57
CA SER A 2 67.44 7.38 -3.81
C SER A 2 66.71 7.41 -5.18
N ALA A 3 67.35 6.93 -6.25
CA ALA A 3 66.75 6.91 -7.59
C ALA A 3 65.63 5.87 -7.75
N LEU A 4 65.76 4.71 -7.09
CA LEU A 4 64.74 3.66 -7.07
C LEU A 4 63.51 4.09 -6.26
N LEU A 5 63.71 4.77 -5.12
CA LEU A 5 62.61 5.34 -4.32
C LEU A 5 61.85 6.43 -5.09
N LYS A 6 62.55 7.31 -5.84
CA LYS A 6 61.92 8.32 -6.72
C LYS A 6 61.15 7.69 -7.89
N ALA A 7 61.67 6.63 -8.50
CA ALA A 7 61.01 5.92 -9.58
C ALA A 7 59.75 5.17 -9.10
N ALA A 8 59.82 4.50 -7.94
CA ALA A 8 58.69 3.84 -7.30
C ALA A 8 57.59 4.85 -6.92
N GLY A 9 57.95 6.00 -6.33
CA GLY A 9 56.99 7.07 -6.00
C GLY A 9 56.29 7.67 -7.23
N ARG A 10 57.01 7.85 -8.35
CA ARG A 10 56.42 8.35 -9.60
C ARG A 10 55.43 7.36 -10.23
N ASN A 11 55.74 6.06 -10.18
CA ASN A 11 54.82 5.03 -10.67
C ASN A 11 53.59 4.89 -9.76
N ALA A 12 53.78 4.93 -8.44
CA ALA A 12 52.69 4.92 -7.47
C ALA A 12 51.75 6.13 -7.66
N LEU A 13 52.32 7.34 -7.85
CA LEU A 13 51.55 8.55 -8.12
C LEU A 13 50.76 8.43 -9.44
N ARG A 14 51.39 7.94 -10.50
CA ARG A 14 50.74 7.74 -11.81
C ARG A 14 49.55 6.78 -11.71
N THR A 15 49.73 5.63 -11.07
CA THR A 15 48.65 4.64 -10.89
C THR A 15 47.54 5.20 -9.99
N GLY A 16 47.89 5.91 -8.92
CA GLY A 16 46.92 6.58 -8.05
C GLY A 16 46.09 7.63 -8.79
N THR A 17 46.72 8.45 -9.64
CA THR A 17 46.01 9.43 -10.47
C THR A 17 45.09 8.77 -11.49
N ILE A 18 45.53 7.67 -12.15
CA ILE A 18 44.69 6.94 -13.10
C ILE A 18 43.46 6.35 -12.40
N LEU A 19 43.63 5.74 -11.22
CA LEU A 19 42.51 5.21 -10.44
C LEU A 19 41.56 6.33 -9.98
N LEU A 20 42.09 7.48 -9.58
CA LEU A 20 41.27 8.64 -9.21
C LEU A 20 40.45 9.14 -10.39
N ILE A 21 41.06 9.32 -11.56
CA ILE A 21 40.36 9.76 -12.78
C ILE A 21 39.31 8.72 -13.17
N PHE A 22 39.65 7.44 -13.15
CA PHE A 22 38.72 6.36 -13.46
C PHE A 22 37.52 6.37 -12.49
N ALA A 23 37.77 6.51 -11.20
CA ALA A 23 36.72 6.60 -10.19
C ALA A 23 35.82 7.83 -10.43
N LEU A 24 36.40 9.00 -10.70
CA LEU A 24 35.64 10.21 -11.01
C LEU A 24 34.77 10.06 -12.25
N VAL A 25 35.30 9.48 -13.32
CA VAL A 25 34.56 9.23 -14.56
C VAL A 25 33.44 8.22 -14.32
N ALA A 26 33.72 7.13 -13.61
CA ALA A 26 32.71 6.12 -13.27
C ALA A 26 31.58 6.70 -12.41
N THR A 27 31.92 7.49 -11.38
CA THR A 27 30.93 8.20 -10.55
C THR A 27 30.13 9.19 -11.36
N ALA A 28 30.76 9.97 -12.25
CA ALA A 28 30.06 10.92 -13.11
C ALA A 28 29.06 10.23 -14.06
N LEU A 29 29.47 9.11 -14.68
CA LEU A 29 28.57 8.31 -15.51
C LEU A 29 27.40 7.74 -14.70
N LEU A 30 27.66 7.25 -13.48
CA LEU A 30 26.64 6.71 -12.60
C LEU A 30 25.63 7.79 -12.20
N VAL A 31 26.10 8.96 -11.77
CA VAL A 31 25.24 10.10 -11.40
C VAL A 31 24.43 10.58 -12.60
N PHE A 32 25.04 10.70 -13.78
CA PHE A 32 24.34 11.09 -15.00
C PHE A 32 23.23 10.08 -15.35
N THR A 33 23.53 8.78 -15.25
CA THR A 33 22.55 7.74 -15.52
C THR A 33 21.42 7.76 -14.50
N PHE A 34 21.75 7.82 -13.21
CA PHE A 34 20.78 7.85 -12.11
C PHE A 34 19.84 9.06 -12.19
N THR A 35 20.39 10.26 -12.39
CA THR A 35 19.58 11.50 -12.48
C THR A 35 18.64 11.50 -13.69
N ARG A 36 19.00 10.79 -14.77
CA ARG A 36 18.14 10.63 -15.94
C ARG A 36 17.08 9.54 -15.78
N THR A 37 17.37 8.46 -15.05
CA THR A 37 16.44 7.33 -14.87
C THR A 37 15.50 7.51 -13.69
N GLN A 38 15.91 8.23 -12.64
CA GLN A 38 15.12 8.53 -11.45
C GLN A 38 13.69 9.02 -11.76
N PRO A 39 13.45 10.05 -12.60
CA PRO A 39 12.08 10.54 -12.83
C PRO A 39 11.19 9.51 -13.53
N THR A 40 11.75 8.62 -14.34
CA THR A 40 10.99 7.53 -14.98
C THR A 40 10.59 6.48 -13.97
N ILE A 41 11.49 6.13 -13.05
CA ILE A 41 11.22 5.18 -11.96
C ILE A 41 10.12 5.73 -11.05
N GLU A 42 10.21 7.00 -10.66
CA GLU A 42 9.20 7.66 -9.82
C GLU A 42 7.82 7.67 -10.48
N ARG A 43 7.73 8.02 -11.77
CA ARG A 43 6.45 7.97 -12.51
C ARG A 43 5.88 6.57 -12.60
N SER A 44 6.72 5.56 -12.85
CA SER A 44 6.28 4.16 -12.88
C SER A 44 5.74 3.73 -11.52
N GLN A 45 6.43 4.08 -10.43
CA GLN A 45 5.99 3.77 -9.07
C GLN A 45 4.68 4.47 -8.69
N GLN A 46 4.50 5.74 -9.09
CA GLN A 46 3.26 6.47 -8.88
C GLN A 46 2.11 5.85 -9.66
N ALA A 47 2.32 5.50 -10.94
CA ALA A 47 1.31 4.85 -11.77
C ALA A 47 0.88 3.50 -11.19
N GLU A 48 1.82 2.68 -10.70
CA GLU A 48 1.50 1.41 -10.04
C GLU A 48 0.70 1.61 -8.74
N LYS A 49 1.05 2.61 -7.91
CA LYS A 49 0.31 2.93 -6.70
C LYS A 49 -1.12 3.35 -7.02
N LEU A 50 -1.29 4.25 -7.99
CA LEU A 50 -2.61 4.70 -8.42
C LEU A 50 -3.44 3.55 -8.98
N ALA A 51 -2.85 2.70 -9.82
CA ALA A 51 -3.52 1.54 -10.38
C ALA A 51 -3.97 0.53 -9.31
N ARG A 52 -3.32 0.47 -8.14
CA ARG A 52 -3.80 -0.35 -7.00
C ARG A 52 -4.96 0.33 -6.29
N LEU A 53 -4.90 1.64 -6.09
CA LEU A 53 -5.98 2.42 -5.48
C LEU A 53 -7.25 2.35 -6.32
N ASP A 54 -7.13 2.45 -7.64
CA ASP A 54 -8.26 2.40 -8.57
C ASP A 54 -9.02 1.07 -8.55
N GLN A 55 -8.35 0.00 -8.15
CA GLN A 55 -8.98 -1.31 -8.01
C GLN A 55 -9.91 -1.42 -6.79
N VAL A 56 -9.77 -0.52 -5.82
CA VAL A 56 -10.61 -0.48 -4.61
C VAL A 56 -11.45 0.79 -4.53
N LEU A 57 -11.04 1.87 -5.19
CA LEU A 57 -11.75 3.14 -5.29
C LEU A 57 -12.09 3.40 -6.77
N PRO A 58 -13.33 3.08 -7.20
CA PRO A 58 -13.77 3.43 -8.54
C PRO A 58 -13.59 4.93 -8.82
N HIS A 59 -13.13 5.29 -10.03
CA HIS A 59 -13.02 6.69 -10.47
C HIS A 59 -14.35 7.46 -10.37
N SER A 60 -15.49 6.76 -10.38
CA SER A 60 -16.80 7.36 -10.14
C SER A 60 -17.00 7.91 -8.73
N LEU A 61 -16.05 7.73 -7.81
CA LEU A 61 -16.11 8.28 -6.46
C LEU A 61 -15.27 9.54 -6.27
N TYR A 62 -14.30 9.85 -7.13
CA TYR A 62 -13.34 10.92 -6.84
C TYR A 62 -12.90 11.72 -8.07
N ASP A 63 -12.41 12.94 -7.83
CA ASP A 63 -11.79 13.82 -8.83
C ASP A 63 -10.48 14.48 -8.34
N ASN A 64 -10.09 14.22 -7.09
CA ASN A 64 -8.85 14.73 -6.49
C ASN A 64 -7.62 13.87 -6.82
N ASP A 65 -6.43 14.44 -6.59
CA ASP A 65 -5.18 13.66 -6.58
C ASP A 65 -5.13 12.75 -5.34
N LEU A 66 -5.41 11.46 -5.55
CA LEU A 66 -5.39 10.45 -4.49
C LEU A 66 -4.00 10.27 -3.87
N LEU A 67 -2.93 10.32 -4.67
CA LEU A 67 -1.58 10.05 -4.17
C LEU A 67 -1.10 11.16 -3.23
N ALA A 68 -1.48 12.41 -3.52
CA ALA A 68 -1.24 13.54 -2.65
C ALA A 68 -2.17 13.57 -1.42
N SER A 69 -3.36 12.97 -1.52
CA SER A 69 -4.39 12.99 -0.49
C SER A 69 -4.32 11.75 0.40
N HIS A 70 -3.37 11.73 1.34
CA HIS A 70 -3.24 10.65 2.32
C HIS A 70 -3.06 11.14 3.75
N LEU A 71 -3.51 10.31 4.69
CA LEU A 71 -3.30 10.47 6.13
C LEU A 71 -2.38 9.35 6.61
N THR A 72 -1.39 9.69 7.43
CA THR A 72 -0.58 8.69 8.13
C THR A 72 -1.32 8.19 9.37
N VAL A 73 -1.40 6.88 9.52
CA VAL A 73 -2.01 6.19 10.65
C VAL A 73 -0.91 5.48 11.42
N GLN A 74 -0.89 5.68 12.74
CA GLN A 74 0.02 4.95 13.61
C GLN A 74 -0.37 3.46 13.68
N PRO A 75 0.56 2.57 14.06
CA PRO A 75 0.26 1.14 14.23
C PRO A 75 -1.04 0.94 15.02
N ASP A 76 -1.94 0.14 14.45
CA ASP A 76 -3.27 -0.11 15.02
C ASP A 76 -3.68 -1.57 14.85
N ASP A 77 -4.16 -2.17 15.95
CA ASP A 77 -4.55 -3.58 16.04
C ASP A 77 -5.73 -3.93 15.13
N LEU A 78 -6.67 -3.02 14.88
CA LEU A 78 -7.81 -3.26 13.98
C LEU A 78 -7.36 -3.32 12.51
N LEU A 79 -6.33 -2.56 12.16
CA LEU A 79 -5.70 -2.66 10.85
C LEU A 79 -4.65 -3.80 10.80
N GLY A 80 -4.29 -4.38 11.93
CA GLY A 80 -3.23 -5.40 12.04
C GLY A 80 -1.84 -4.84 11.71
N THR A 81 -1.68 -3.52 11.72
CA THR A 81 -0.44 -2.85 11.29
C THR A 81 0.51 -2.69 12.46
N GLN A 82 1.78 -3.06 12.26
CA GLN A 82 2.85 -2.93 13.27
C GLN A 82 3.75 -1.71 13.00
N GLN A 83 3.58 -1.06 11.85
CA GLN A 83 4.30 0.12 11.40
C GLN A 83 3.28 1.15 10.91
N PRO A 84 3.65 2.45 10.84
CA PRO A 84 2.76 3.46 10.29
C PRO A 84 2.26 3.09 8.89
N SER A 85 0.96 3.24 8.67
CA SER A 85 0.28 2.91 7.42
C SER A 85 -0.39 4.14 6.82
N SER A 86 -0.86 4.04 5.58
CA SER A 86 -1.51 5.14 4.87
C SER A 86 -3.01 4.91 4.69
N ILE A 87 -3.78 5.99 4.83
CA ILE A 87 -5.16 6.08 4.38
C ILE A 87 -5.22 7.09 3.24
N TRP A 88 -5.61 6.65 2.05
CA TRP A 88 -5.88 7.56 0.94
C TRP A 88 -7.32 8.04 0.99
N VAL A 89 -7.51 9.36 0.94
CA VAL A 89 -8.82 9.99 1.03
C VAL A 89 -9.28 10.44 -0.35
N ALA A 90 -10.36 9.82 -0.80
CA ALA A 90 -11.02 10.10 -2.07
C ALA A 90 -12.06 11.19 -1.87
N ARG A 91 -11.99 12.23 -2.70
CA ARG A 91 -12.88 13.39 -2.67
C ARG A 91 -13.47 13.66 -4.03
N ARG A 92 -14.70 14.16 -4.04
CA ARG A 92 -15.32 14.78 -5.20
C ARG A 92 -15.62 16.23 -4.87
N GLY A 93 -14.96 17.15 -5.55
CA GLY A 93 -14.95 18.55 -5.16
C GLY A 93 -14.41 18.71 -3.73
N THR A 94 -15.25 19.23 -2.82
CA THR A 94 -14.86 19.45 -1.41
C THR A 94 -15.30 18.32 -0.47
N GLU A 95 -16.09 17.36 -0.95
CA GLU A 95 -16.67 16.31 -0.12
C GLU A 95 -15.82 15.04 -0.18
N VAL A 96 -15.55 14.45 0.98
CA VAL A 96 -15.00 13.09 1.06
C VAL A 96 -16.10 12.12 0.66
N THR A 97 -15.78 11.21 -0.26
CA THR A 97 -16.71 10.22 -0.83
C THR A 97 -16.34 8.80 -0.43
N ALA A 98 -15.04 8.52 -0.29
CA ALA A 98 -14.51 7.22 0.07
C ALA A 98 -13.06 7.32 0.59
N VAL A 99 -12.57 6.23 1.15
CA VAL A 99 -11.18 6.07 1.58
C VAL A 99 -10.63 4.70 1.21
N ALA A 100 -9.32 4.59 1.03
CA ALA A 100 -8.62 3.32 0.94
C ALA A 100 -7.67 3.17 2.14
N LEU A 101 -7.77 2.06 2.85
CA LEU A 101 -7.02 1.74 4.05
C LEU A 101 -6.07 0.58 3.77
N GLU A 102 -4.85 0.65 4.27
CA GLU A 102 -3.99 -0.53 4.38
C GLU A 102 -4.39 -1.35 5.61
N ALA A 103 -4.52 -2.67 5.43
CA ALA A 103 -4.78 -3.61 6.50
C ALA A 103 -3.90 -4.85 6.33
N ILE A 104 -3.58 -5.52 7.43
CA ILE A 104 -2.80 -6.75 7.45
C ILE A 104 -3.63 -7.82 8.16
N ALA A 105 -3.81 -8.96 7.51
CA ALA A 105 -4.30 -10.17 8.17
C ALA A 105 -3.09 -10.98 8.66
N PRO A 106 -2.79 -11.01 9.97
CA PRO A 106 -1.62 -11.72 10.49
C PRO A 106 -1.81 -13.25 10.46
N ASP A 107 -3.06 -13.71 10.45
CA ASP A 107 -3.42 -15.12 10.64
C ASP A 107 -3.51 -15.92 9.32
N GLY A 108 -2.83 -15.48 8.25
CA GLY A 108 -2.77 -16.21 6.97
C GLY A 108 -1.99 -17.53 7.11
N TYR A 109 -2.23 -18.50 6.22
CA TYR A 109 -1.62 -19.84 6.35
C TYR A 109 -0.10 -19.80 6.13
N GLY A 110 0.36 -19.03 5.14
CA GLY A 110 1.76 -18.78 4.83
C GLY A 110 2.32 -17.52 5.51
N GLY A 111 1.58 -16.90 6.43
CA GLY A 111 1.94 -15.68 7.15
C GLY A 111 1.06 -14.48 6.81
N GLU A 112 1.61 -13.28 6.98
CA GLU A 112 0.88 -12.03 6.80
C GLU A 112 0.33 -11.85 5.38
N ILE A 113 -0.92 -11.38 5.30
CA ILE A 113 -1.59 -11.01 4.05
C ILE A 113 -1.86 -9.52 4.10
N HIS A 114 -1.24 -8.77 3.20
CA HIS A 114 -1.43 -7.34 3.09
C HIS A 114 -2.61 -7.05 2.18
N LEU A 115 -3.50 -6.19 2.65
CA LEU A 115 -4.76 -5.83 2.03
C LEU A 115 -4.82 -4.32 1.82
N LEU A 116 -5.45 -3.94 0.71
CA LEU A 116 -5.94 -2.60 0.47
C LEU A 116 -7.47 -2.67 0.46
N VAL A 117 -8.11 -1.91 1.34
CA VAL A 117 -9.57 -1.95 1.57
C VAL A 117 -10.16 -0.59 1.27
N GLY A 118 -10.98 -0.50 0.22
CA GLY A 118 -11.76 0.68 -0.11
C GLY A 118 -13.08 0.70 0.65
N ILE A 119 -13.44 1.83 1.26
CA ILE A 119 -14.67 2.03 2.04
C ILE A 119 -15.28 3.38 1.67
N ASP A 120 -16.58 3.40 1.33
CA ASP A 120 -17.31 4.64 1.08
C ASP A 120 -17.76 5.34 2.37
N VAL A 121 -18.25 6.58 2.25
CA VAL A 121 -18.77 7.35 3.39
C VAL A 121 -19.98 6.73 4.08
N ASN A 122 -20.67 5.79 3.42
CA ASN A 122 -21.78 5.01 3.96
C ASN A 122 -21.29 3.77 4.75
N ALA A 123 -19.97 3.64 4.93
CA ALA A 123 -19.32 2.50 5.58
C ALA A 123 -19.57 1.17 4.85
N ALA A 124 -19.73 1.21 3.53
CA ALA A 124 -19.74 0.04 2.67
C ALA A 124 -18.39 -0.12 1.97
N VAL A 125 -17.94 -1.36 1.84
CA VAL A 125 -16.71 -1.71 1.13
C VAL A 125 -16.92 -1.49 -0.36
N THR A 126 -16.11 -0.64 -0.97
CA THR A 126 -16.11 -0.40 -2.42
C THR A 126 -15.30 -1.47 -3.15
N GLY A 127 -14.26 -2.00 -2.52
CA GLY A 127 -13.46 -3.11 -3.04
C GLY A 127 -12.34 -3.51 -2.10
N VAL A 128 -11.81 -4.72 -2.29
CA VAL A 128 -10.65 -5.23 -1.55
C VAL A 128 -9.63 -5.80 -2.52
N ARG A 129 -8.34 -5.56 -2.28
CA ARG A 129 -7.24 -6.18 -3.02
C ARG A 129 -6.18 -6.71 -2.07
N VAL A 130 -5.62 -7.86 -2.43
CA VAL A 130 -4.42 -8.38 -1.79
C VAL A 130 -3.22 -7.73 -2.46
N THR A 131 -2.39 -7.05 -1.67
CA THR A 131 -1.19 -6.34 -2.18
C THR A 131 0.08 -7.18 -2.02
N SER A 132 0.10 -8.13 -1.06
CA SER A 132 1.20 -9.07 -0.83
C SER A 132 0.72 -10.24 0.02
N HIS A 133 1.19 -11.46 -0.26
CA HIS A 133 0.96 -12.65 0.57
C HIS A 133 2.00 -13.74 0.27
N ARG A 134 2.07 -14.76 1.14
CA ARG A 134 2.91 -15.97 0.96
C ARG A 134 2.13 -17.28 0.94
N GLU A 135 0.82 -17.20 0.73
CA GLU A 135 -0.05 -18.38 0.64
C GLU A 135 0.39 -19.37 -0.44
N THR A 136 0.13 -20.66 -0.19
CA THR A 136 0.52 -21.75 -1.08
C THR A 136 -0.14 -21.61 -2.46
N PRO A 137 0.65 -21.58 -3.57
CA PRO A 137 0.13 -21.53 -4.92
C PRO A 137 -0.85 -22.67 -5.23
N GLY A 138 -1.98 -22.36 -5.87
CA GLY A 138 -3.03 -23.32 -6.20
C GLY A 138 -3.96 -23.70 -5.04
N LEU A 139 -3.60 -23.39 -3.79
CA LEU A 139 -4.40 -23.72 -2.61
C LEU A 139 -4.99 -22.47 -1.93
N GLY A 140 -4.15 -21.53 -1.51
CA GLY A 140 -4.55 -20.31 -0.78
C GLY A 140 -4.44 -19.03 -1.60
N ASP A 141 -3.71 -19.03 -2.71
CA ASP A 141 -3.48 -17.86 -3.58
C ASP A 141 -4.72 -17.35 -4.32
N TYR A 142 -5.84 -18.05 -4.23
CA TYR A 142 -7.11 -17.63 -4.83
C TYR A 142 -7.70 -16.36 -4.21
N ILE A 143 -7.16 -15.90 -3.07
CA ILE A 143 -7.50 -14.59 -2.52
C ILE A 143 -6.96 -13.44 -3.39
N ASP A 144 -5.95 -13.69 -4.21
CA ASP A 144 -5.45 -12.71 -5.17
C ASP A 144 -6.43 -12.61 -6.36
N ARG A 145 -6.78 -11.38 -6.71
CA ARG A 145 -7.66 -11.07 -7.83
C ARG A 145 -7.12 -11.60 -9.17
N SER A 146 -5.80 -11.70 -9.31
CA SER A 146 -5.14 -12.25 -10.50
C SER A 146 -5.42 -13.74 -10.70
N LYS A 147 -5.78 -14.46 -9.63
CA LYS A 147 -6.05 -15.90 -9.63
C LYS A 147 -7.53 -16.24 -9.64
N SER A 148 -8.36 -15.43 -8.97
CA SER A 148 -9.79 -15.70 -8.82
C SER A 148 -10.58 -14.42 -8.45
N PRO A 149 -11.88 -14.34 -8.80
CA PRO A 149 -12.74 -13.25 -8.35
C PRO A 149 -13.14 -13.37 -6.87
N TRP A 150 -12.61 -14.33 -6.11
CA TRP A 150 -13.00 -14.56 -4.71
C TRP A 150 -12.96 -13.29 -3.85
N ILE A 151 -11.96 -12.43 -4.01
CA ILE A 151 -11.84 -11.18 -3.23
C ILE A 151 -12.94 -10.15 -3.53
N GLU A 152 -13.71 -10.32 -4.61
CA GLU A 152 -14.79 -9.39 -4.99
C GLU A 152 -16.05 -9.55 -4.11
N GLN A 153 -16.15 -10.64 -3.34
CA GLN A 153 -17.28 -10.89 -2.42
C GLN A 153 -17.51 -9.79 -1.39
N PHE A 154 -16.47 -9.02 -1.07
CA PHE A 154 -16.52 -7.95 -0.08
C PHE A 154 -17.17 -6.68 -0.62
N ALA A 155 -17.26 -6.49 -1.93
CA ALA A 155 -17.88 -5.30 -2.51
C ALA A 155 -19.36 -5.19 -2.07
N GLY A 156 -19.75 -3.99 -1.64
CA GLY A 156 -21.07 -3.68 -1.11
C GLY A 156 -21.36 -4.24 0.29
N LYS A 157 -20.37 -4.83 0.99
CA LYS A 157 -20.54 -5.29 2.38
C LYS A 157 -20.25 -4.16 3.38
N SER A 158 -20.90 -4.21 4.53
CA SER A 158 -20.74 -3.28 5.65
C SER A 158 -20.84 -4.04 6.99
N LEU A 159 -20.66 -3.35 8.11
CA LEU A 159 -20.83 -3.93 9.45
C LEU A 159 -22.28 -4.42 9.71
N THR A 160 -23.26 -3.88 8.97
CA THR A 160 -24.67 -4.28 9.06
C THR A 160 -25.08 -5.24 7.95
N THR A 161 -24.30 -5.37 6.88
CA THR A 161 -24.63 -6.17 5.71
C THR A 161 -23.40 -6.94 5.19
N PRO A 162 -23.24 -8.23 5.51
CA PRO A 162 -24.17 -9.06 6.26
C PRO A 162 -24.13 -8.72 7.77
N ALA A 163 -25.13 -9.19 8.52
CA ALA A 163 -25.13 -9.03 9.98
C ALA A 163 -23.79 -9.49 10.60
N ALA A 164 -23.35 -8.82 11.66
CA ALA A 164 -22.02 -9.05 12.27
C ALA A 164 -21.67 -10.53 12.52
N LYS A 165 -22.64 -11.36 12.93
CA LYS A 165 -22.43 -12.81 13.15
C LYS A 165 -22.07 -13.61 11.88
N HIS A 166 -22.41 -13.08 10.72
CA HIS A 166 -22.22 -13.70 9.41
C HIS A 166 -20.91 -13.28 8.71
N TRP A 167 -20.10 -12.44 9.35
CA TRP A 167 -18.74 -12.11 8.90
C TRP A 167 -17.75 -13.25 9.16
N LYS A 168 -18.04 -14.40 8.53
CA LYS A 168 -17.25 -15.63 8.60
C LYS A 168 -17.33 -16.35 7.26
N VAL A 169 -16.49 -17.35 7.08
CA VAL A 169 -16.64 -18.26 5.94
C VAL A 169 -17.91 -19.12 6.10
N VAL A 170 -18.48 -19.59 4.99
CA VAL A 170 -19.71 -20.42 4.97
C VAL A 170 -19.57 -21.65 5.87
N LYS A 171 -18.38 -22.28 5.89
CA LYS A 171 -18.08 -23.43 6.76
C LYS A 171 -18.26 -23.14 8.26
N ASP A 172 -18.14 -21.87 8.66
CA ASP A 172 -18.26 -21.42 10.05
C ASP A 172 -19.60 -20.69 10.30
N GLY A 173 -20.58 -20.86 9.40
CA GLY A 173 -21.92 -20.25 9.51
C GLY A 173 -22.01 -18.80 9.00
N GLY A 174 -21.04 -18.35 8.22
CA GLY A 174 -21.05 -17.00 7.62
C GLY A 174 -21.51 -16.97 6.17
N ARG A 175 -21.08 -15.93 5.44
CA ARG A 175 -21.55 -15.62 4.08
C ARG A 175 -20.43 -15.52 3.03
N PHE A 176 -19.19 -15.77 3.43
CA PHE A 176 -18.04 -15.71 2.54
C PHE A 176 -17.62 -17.11 2.12
N ASP A 177 -17.45 -17.34 0.83
CA ASP A 177 -17.06 -18.65 0.33
C ASP A 177 -15.63 -18.99 0.73
N ALA A 178 -15.27 -20.28 0.70
CA ALA A 178 -13.91 -20.74 0.93
C ALA A 178 -13.68 -22.05 0.18
N ARG A 179 -12.46 -22.26 -0.34
CA ARG A 179 -12.10 -23.55 -0.95
C ARG A 179 -11.98 -24.62 0.14
N ALA A 180 -12.51 -25.81 -0.14
CA ALA A 180 -12.36 -26.96 0.76
C ALA A 180 -10.87 -27.26 0.99
N GLY A 181 -10.49 -27.52 2.24
CA GLY A 181 -9.08 -27.73 2.63
C GLY A 181 -8.23 -26.45 2.77
N ALA A 182 -8.69 -25.29 2.29
CA ALA A 182 -7.96 -24.01 2.33
C ALA A 182 -8.76 -22.92 3.03
N THR A 183 -9.17 -23.19 4.28
CA THR A 183 -10.08 -22.32 5.04
C THR A 183 -9.39 -21.37 6.02
N ILE A 184 -8.08 -21.51 6.25
CA ILE A 184 -7.32 -20.63 7.16
C ILE A 184 -7.17 -19.24 6.51
N THR A 185 -6.65 -19.20 5.29
CA THR A 185 -6.49 -17.98 4.47
C THR A 185 -7.75 -17.11 4.37
N PRO A 186 -8.92 -17.61 3.91
CA PRO A 186 -10.12 -16.79 3.76
C PRO A 186 -10.67 -16.31 5.11
N ARG A 187 -10.50 -17.07 6.20
CA ARG A 187 -10.89 -16.61 7.53
C ARG A 187 -10.07 -15.39 7.96
N ALA A 188 -8.76 -15.41 7.72
CA ALA A 188 -7.87 -14.30 8.01
C ALA A 188 -8.29 -13.04 7.24
N VAL A 189 -8.54 -13.18 5.94
CA VAL A 189 -8.99 -12.04 5.10
C VAL A 189 -10.36 -11.51 5.55
N VAL A 190 -11.34 -12.38 5.79
CA VAL A 190 -12.69 -11.96 6.25
C VAL A 190 -12.59 -11.20 7.58
N LYS A 191 -11.78 -11.70 8.52
CA LYS A 191 -11.54 -11.04 9.80
C LYS A 191 -10.90 -9.66 9.60
N ALA A 192 -9.84 -9.56 8.81
CA ALA A 192 -9.13 -8.29 8.58
C ALA A 192 -10.00 -7.24 7.88
N VAL A 193 -10.79 -7.61 6.86
CA VAL A 193 -11.71 -6.67 6.20
C VAL A 193 -12.79 -6.17 7.16
N LYS A 194 -13.35 -7.05 8.01
CA LYS A 194 -14.29 -6.64 9.05
C LYS A 194 -13.63 -5.65 10.03
N SER A 195 -12.41 -5.96 10.49
CA SER A 195 -11.68 -5.10 11.42
C SER A 195 -11.34 -3.73 10.81
N ALA A 196 -11.04 -3.66 9.51
CA ALA A 196 -10.86 -2.40 8.80
C ALA A 196 -12.14 -1.55 8.76
N LEU A 197 -13.31 -2.19 8.57
CA LEU A 197 -14.61 -1.51 8.70
C LEU A 197 -14.85 -1.00 10.14
N ASP A 198 -14.52 -1.82 11.14
CA ASP A 198 -14.61 -1.42 12.55
C ASP A 198 -13.67 -0.23 12.85
N TYR A 199 -12.45 -0.21 12.29
CA TYR A 199 -11.53 0.92 12.39
C TYR A 199 -12.11 2.19 11.77
N PHE A 200 -12.61 2.10 10.53
CA PHE A 200 -13.22 3.23 9.85
C PHE A 200 -14.42 3.77 10.63
N ALA A 201 -15.29 2.90 11.16
CA ALA A 201 -16.44 3.33 11.96
C ALA A 201 -16.01 4.11 13.22
N ARG A 202 -14.92 3.72 13.88
CA ARG A 202 -14.40 4.41 15.08
C ARG A 202 -13.74 5.75 14.77
N HIS A 203 -13.09 5.86 13.62
CA HIS A 203 -12.32 7.05 13.23
C HIS A 203 -13.00 7.91 12.16
N ARG A 204 -14.26 7.58 11.80
CA ARG A 204 -15.01 8.19 10.70
C ARG A 204 -14.97 9.71 10.73
N THR A 205 -15.24 10.30 11.89
CA THR A 205 -15.28 11.76 12.05
C THR A 205 -13.93 12.40 11.75
N ALA A 206 -12.82 11.80 12.19
CA ALA A 206 -11.47 12.33 11.95
C ALA A 206 -11.05 12.16 10.48
N ILE A 207 -11.42 11.04 9.86
CA ILE A 207 -11.07 10.71 8.48
C ILE A 207 -11.86 11.57 7.47
N ILE A 208 -13.14 11.83 7.76
CA ILE A 208 -14.05 12.58 6.88
C ILE A 208 -13.99 14.09 7.15
N ALA A 209 -13.36 14.53 8.24
CA ALA A 209 -13.22 15.95 8.54
C ALA A 209 -12.64 16.72 7.34
N PRO A 210 -13.22 17.88 6.97
CA PRO A 210 -12.60 18.77 6.01
C PRO A 210 -11.19 19.11 6.49
N PRO A 211 -10.18 19.19 5.61
CA PRO A 211 -8.88 19.73 6.00
C PRO A 211 -9.12 21.11 6.64
N PRO A 212 -8.42 21.47 7.73
CA PRO A 212 -8.59 22.76 8.36
C PRO A 212 -8.43 23.82 7.27
N ALA A 213 -9.44 24.70 7.15
CA ALA A 213 -9.38 25.81 6.21
C ALA A 213 -8.07 26.54 6.47
N LEU A 214 -7.20 26.60 5.46
CA LEU A 214 -5.99 27.43 5.50
C LEU A 214 -6.46 28.80 5.99
N ALA A 215 -6.11 29.14 7.24
CA ALA A 215 -6.33 30.45 7.77
C ALA A 215 -5.67 31.40 6.77
N LYS A 216 -6.47 32.21 6.07
CA LYS A 216 -5.96 33.33 5.32
C LYS A 216 -5.23 34.18 6.35
N GLU A 217 -3.90 34.07 6.39
CA GLU A 217 -3.05 35.02 7.08
C GLU A 217 -3.44 36.39 6.52
N THR A 218 -4.20 37.12 7.33
CA THR A 218 -4.47 38.52 7.10
C THR A 218 -3.16 39.19 7.48
N GLN A 219 -2.31 39.39 6.47
CA GLN A 219 -1.08 40.16 6.60
C GLN A 219 -1.47 41.60 6.97
N PRO A 220 -1.04 42.13 8.13
CA PRO A 220 -1.16 43.54 8.45
C PRO A 220 -0.23 44.41 7.59
#